data_AF-A0A951EKV7-F1
#
_entry.id   AF-A0A951EKV7-F1
#
_cell.length_a   1.000
_cell.length_b   1.000
_cell.length_c   1.000
_cell.angle_alpha   90.00
_cell.angle_beta   90.00
_cell.angle_gamma   90.00
#
_symmetry.space_group_name_H-M   'P 1'
#
loop_
_entity.id
_entity.type
_entity.pdbx_description
1 polymer ?
#
loop_
_entity_poly.entity_id
_entity_poly.type
_entity_poly.pdbx_seq_one_letter_code
_entity_poly.pdbx_strand_id
1 'polypeptide(L)'
;MDTLAPAIADAFELLRQDLCQRLDDAESSSLSYQDWDQEDIDTAREVIPHLVLVLRGLLLDHQMRPNGDCRTCTSAWPCPVVAMMHGLLKDPEDQFVTLARRVYEAQ
;
A
#
# COMPACT_ATOMS: atom_id res chain seq x y z
N MET A 1 -15.15 -23.53 13.52
CA MET A 1 -13.88 -23.01 12.97
C MET A 1 -14.23 -22.68 11.53
N ASP A 2 -14.74 -21.47 11.30
CA ASP A 2 -15.26 -21.09 9.99
C ASP A 2 -14.09 -20.75 9.08
N THR A 3 -13.68 -21.75 8.30
CA THR A 3 -12.70 -21.57 7.24
C THR A 3 -13.34 -20.73 6.15
N LEU A 4 -12.66 -19.65 5.76
CA LEU A 4 -13.06 -18.82 4.62
C LEU A 4 -13.33 -19.67 3.38
N ALA A 5 -14.37 -19.30 2.62
CA ALA A 5 -14.62 -19.91 1.32
C ALA A 5 -13.37 -19.69 0.43
N PRO A 6 -12.92 -20.72 -0.33
CA PRO A 6 -11.70 -20.64 -1.13
C PRO A 6 -11.64 -19.40 -2.04
N ALA A 7 -12.76 -19.06 -2.70
CA ALA A 7 -12.84 -17.87 -3.56
C ALA A 7 -12.56 -16.54 -2.85
N ILE A 8 -12.90 -16.44 -1.56
CA ILE A 8 -12.64 -15.24 -0.75
C ILE A 8 -11.15 -15.18 -0.38
N ALA A 9 -10.56 -16.31 0.01
CA ALA A 9 -9.12 -16.40 0.27
C ALA A 9 -8.30 -16.05 -0.99
N ASP A 10 -8.73 -16.51 -2.16
CA ASP A 10 -8.10 -16.19 -3.45
C ASP A 10 -8.20 -14.69 -3.77
N ALA A 11 -9.38 -14.08 -3.59
CA ALA A 11 -9.57 -12.64 -3.81
C ALA A 11 -8.64 -11.79 -2.92
N PHE A 12 -8.40 -12.25 -1.69
CA PHE A 12 -7.50 -11.56 -0.76
C PHE A 12 -6.03 -11.69 -1.12
N GLU A 13 -5.62 -12.88 -1.58
CA GLU A 13 -4.27 -13.10 -2.06
C GLU A 13 -4.01 -12.30 -3.34
N LEU A 14 -4.98 -12.20 -4.26
CA LEU A 14 -4.90 -11.34 -5.43
C LEU A 14 -4.73 -9.86 -5.07
N LEU A 15 -5.48 -9.36 -4.07
CA LEU A 15 -5.33 -7.98 -3.60
C LEU A 15 -3.93 -7.73 -3.00
N ARG A 16 -3.40 -8.69 -2.23
CA ARG A 16 -2.05 -8.59 -1.68
C ARG A 16 -1.00 -8.54 -2.79
N GLN A 17 -1.16 -9.36 -3.82
CA GLN A 17 -0.26 -9.39 -4.96
C GLN A 17 -0.31 -8.08 -5.76
N ASP A 18 -1.51 -7.53 -6.03
CA ASP A 18 -1.67 -6.23 -6.70
C ASP A 18 -0.96 -5.11 -5.92
N LEU A 19 -1.14 -5.07 -4.59
CA LEU A 19 -0.48 -4.10 -3.73
C LEU A 19 1.05 -4.21 -3.79
N CYS A 20 1.59 -5.43 -3.73
CA CYS A 20 3.03 -5.64 -3.88
C CYS A 20 3.53 -5.21 -5.26
N GLN A 21 2.83 -5.59 -6.33
CA GLN A 21 3.22 -5.22 -7.69
C GLN A 21 3.26 -3.71 -7.88
N ARG A 22 2.27 -2.96 -7.36
CA ARG A 22 2.29 -1.50 -7.45
C ARG A 22 3.46 -0.85 -6.73
N LEU A 23 3.90 -1.44 -5.62
CA LEU A 23 5.10 -0.96 -4.92
C LEU A 23 6.37 -1.22 -5.74
N ASP A 24 6.46 -2.39 -6.37
CA ASP A 24 7.57 -2.73 -7.28
C ASP A 24 7.60 -1.79 -8.49
N ASP A 25 6.43 -1.51 -9.07
CA ASP A 25 6.27 -0.58 -10.19
C ASP A 25 6.71 0.85 -9.80
N ALA A 26 6.37 1.30 -8.58
CA ALA A 26 6.77 2.60 -8.05
C ALA A 26 8.29 2.71 -7.87
N GLU A 27 8.95 1.69 -7.32
CA GLU A 27 10.42 1.62 -7.22
C GLU A 27 11.09 1.64 -8.59
N SER A 28 10.50 0.98 -9.59
CA SER A 28 11.08 0.93 -10.94
C SER A 28 10.88 2.24 -11.72
N SER A 29 9.75 2.92 -11.53
CA SER A 29 9.37 4.14 -12.27
C SER A 29 10.17 5.37 -11.84
N SER A 30 10.71 5.39 -10.61
CA SER A 30 11.59 6.46 -10.15
C SER A 30 12.93 6.55 -10.90
N LEU A 31 13.23 5.56 -11.74
CA LEU A 31 14.44 5.48 -12.53
C LEU A 31 14.25 5.96 -13.98
N SER A 32 13.02 6.28 -14.40
CA SER A 32 12.67 6.50 -15.82
C SER A 32 11.99 7.84 -16.11
N TYR A 33 11.83 8.73 -15.12
CA TYR A 33 11.18 10.02 -15.32
C TYR A 33 12.10 11.02 -16.03
N GLN A 34 11.69 11.51 -17.21
CA GLN A 34 12.55 12.29 -18.12
C GLN A 34 12.79 13.74 -17.68
N ASP A 35 11.98 14.27 -16.76
CA ASP A 35 12.03 15.68 -16.33
C ASP A 35 12.79 15.89 -15.01
N TRP A 36 13.31 14.84 -14.39
CA TRP A 36 14.06 14.94 -13.12
C TRP A 36 15.51 15.32 -13.37
N ASP A 37 16.03 16.23 -12.55
CA ASP A 37 17.46 16.45 -12.50
C ASP A 37 18.17 15.35 -11.68
N GLN A 38 19.51 15.41 -11.60
CA GLN A 38 20.27 14.39 -10.90
C GLN A 38 20.01 14.38 -9.39
N GLU A 39 19.72 15.54 -8.80
CA GLU A 39 19.42 15.67 -7.37
C GLU A 39 18.06 15.06 -7.04
N ASP A 40 17.06 15.27 -7.89
CA ASP A 40 15.75 14.62 -7.81
C ASP A 40 15.88 13.09 -7.89
N ILE A 41 16.65 12.59 -8.86
CA ILE A 41 16.89 11.14 -9.04
C ILE A 41 17.57 10.54 -7.81
N ASP A 42 18.61 11.21 -7.28
CA ASP A 42 19.36 10.71 -6.12
C ASP A 42 18.48 10.70 -4.87
N THR A 43 17.70 11.77 -4.65
CA THR A 43 16.72 11.85 -3.56
C THR A 43 15.66 10.76 -3.67
N ALA A 44 15.10 10.55 -4.86
CA ALA A 44 14.08 9.53 -5.09
C ALA A 44 14.62 8.11 -4.86
N ARG A 45 15.85 7.83 -5.28
CA ARG A 45 16.54 6.55 -5.03
C ARG A 45 16.79 6.28 -3.55
N GLU A 46 16.95 7.32 -2.75
CA GLU A 46 17.05 7.17 -1.29
C GLU A 46 15.68 6.96 -0.66
N VAL A 47 14.70 7.82 -0.98
CA VAL A 47 13.43 7.90 -0.24
C VAL A 47 12.43 6.80 -0.64
N ILE A 48 12.32 6.48 -1.93
CA ILE A 48 11.27 5.56 -2.42
C ILE A 48 11.44 4.14 -1.87
N PRO A 49 12.65 3.53 -1.85
CA PRO A 49 12.83 2.20 -1.25
C PRO A 49 12.45 2.17 0.24
N HIS A 50 12.72 3.26 0.99
CA HIS A 50 12.32 3.36 2.39
C HIS A 50 10.80 3.43 2.54
N LEU A 51 10.11 4.19 1.71
CA LEU A 51 8.64 4.26 1.70
C LEU A 51 8.02 2.90 1.34
N VAL A 52 8.53 2.23 0.32
CA VAL A 52 8.07 0.89 -0.07
C VAL A 52 8.32 -0.12 1.05
N LEU A 53 9.47 -0.07 1.73
CA LEU A 53 9.76 -0.94 2.86
C LEU A 53 8.75 -0.75 4.01
N VAL A 54 8.39 0.50 4.33
CA VAL A 54 7.39 0.81 5.35
C VAL A 54 6.01 0.25 4.95
N LEU A 55 5.59 0.45 3.69
CA LEU A 55 4.30 -0.04 3.20
C LEU A 55 4.26 -1.58 3.18
N ARG A 56 5.35 -2.26 2.79
CA ARG A 56 5.47 -3.72 2.91
C ARG A 56 5.39 -4.19 4.36
N GLY A 57 6.04 -3.47 5.28
CA GLY A 57 5.94 -3.73 6.72
C GLY A 57 4.49 -3.67 7.22
N LEU A 58 3.75 -2.63 6.83
CA LEU A 58 2.33 -2.51 7.15
C LEU A 58 1.50 -3.67 6.58
N LEU A 59 1.77 -4.14 5.36
CA LEU A 59 1.07 -5.31 4.82
C LEU A 59 1.36 -6.60 5.60
N LEU A 60 2.59 -6.75 6.13
CA LEU A 60 2.95 -7.89 6.98
C LEU A 60 2.21 -7.86 8.33
N ASP A 61 2.08 -6.67 8.93
CA ASP A 61 1.35 -6.50 10.18
C ASP A 61 -0.17 -6.67 9.97
N HIS A 62 -0.68 -6.28 8.81
CA HIS A 62 -2.10 -6.34 8.47
C HIS A 62 -2.50 -7.59 7.68
N GLN A 63 -1.86 -8.73 7.94
CA GLN A 63 -2.24 -10.01 7.35
C GLN A 63 -3.60 -10.52 7.82
N MET A 64 -4.25 -11.31 6.96
CA MET A 64 -5.46 -12.01 7.28
C MET A 64 -5.18 -13.26 8.15
N ARG A 65 -6.00 -13.48 9.18
CA ARG A 65 -6.06 -14.72 9.97
C ARG A 65 -7.00 -15.74 9.32
N PRO A 66 -6.92 -17.04 9.67
CA PRO A 66 -7.80 -18.07 9.10
C PRO A 66 -9.31 -17.80 9.23
N ASN A 67 -9.72 -16.99 10.20
CA ASN A 67 -11.11 -16.59 10.42
C ASN A 67 -11.56 -15.40 9.53
N GLY A 68 -10.69 -14.86 8.68
CA GLY A 68 -10.96 -13.74 7.78
C GLY A 68 -10.77 -12.35 8.38
N ASP A 69 -10.35 -12.25 9.63
CA ASP A 69 -10.04 -10.96 10.24
C ASP A 69 -8.58 -10.57 10.04
N CYS A 70 -8.32 -9.27 10.01
CA CYS A 70 -6.98 -8.72 10.08
C CYS A 70 -6.34 -9.03 11.44
N ARG A 71 -5.08 -9.47 11.41
CA ARG A 71 -4.28 -9.80 12.59
C ARG A 71 -4.14 -8.63 13.56
N THR A 72 -4.08 -7.40 13.04
CA THR A 72 -3.79 -6.19 13.81
C THR A 72 -5.06 -5.37 14.09
N CYS A 73 -5.89 -5.10 13.09
CA CYS A 73 -7.12 -4.34 13.28
C CYS A 73 -8.25 -5.12 13.97
N THR A 74 -8.18 -6.46 13.96
CA THR A 74 -9.25 -7.35 14.46
C THR A 74 -10.62 -7.15 13.78
N SER A 75 -10.63 -6.50 12.62
CA SER A 75 -11.80 -6.34 11.75
C SER A 75 -11.69 -7.27 10.54
N ALA A 76 -12.79 -7.50 9.84
CA ALA A 76 -12.79 -8.23 8.57
C ALA A 76 -11.72 -7.67 7.61
N TRP A 77 -11.01 -8.57 6.93
CA TRP A 77 -10.03 -8.23 5.91
C TRP A 77 -10.73 -8.03 4.55
N PRO A 78 -10.32 -7.09 3.68
CA PRO A 78 -9.29 -6.08 3.91
C PRO A 78 -9.73 -5.08 4.98
N CYS A 79 -8.87 -4.89 5.98
CA CYS A 79 -9.14 -3.95 7.05
C CYS A 79 -9.05 -2.49 6.55
N PRO A 80 -9.56 -1.51 7.32
CA PRO A 80 -9.54 -0.11 6.90
C PRO A 80 -8.15 0.41 6.47
N VAL A 81 -7.08 -0.06 7.12
CA VAL A 81 -5.71 0.32 6.76
C VAL A 81 -5.32 -0.22 5.38
N VAL A 82 -5.56 -1.51 5.11
CA VAL A 82 -5.24 -2.12 3.81
C VAL A 82 -6.11 -1.52 2.70
N ALA A 83 -7.39 -1.27 2.97
CA ALA A 83 -8.28 -0.62 2.01
C ALA A 83 -7.81 0.80 1.66
N MET A 84 -7.37 1.57 2.67
CA MET A 84 -6.80 2.91 2.47
C MET A 84 -5.49 2.86 1.68
N MET A 85 -4.58 1.94 2.02
CA MET A 85 -3.32 1.73 1.28
C MET A 85 -3.59 1.38 -0.18
N HIS A 86 -4.54 0.48 -0.44
CA HIS A 86 -4.95 0.14 -1.80
C HIS A 86 -5.50 1.35 -2.55
N GLY A 87 -6.31 2.19 -1.91
CA GLY A 87 -6.77 3.45 -2.49
C GLY A 87 -5.59 4.36 -2.88
N LEU A 88 -4.67 4.60 -1.95
CA LEU A 88 -3.50 5.46 -2.13
C LEU A 88 -2.57 4.97 -3.26
N LEU A 89 -2.36 3.65 -3.38
CA LEU A 89 -1.54 3.07 -4.46
C LEU A 89 -2.30 2.98 -5.78
N LYS A 90 -3.63 2.93 -5.74
CA LYS A 90 -4.46 2.83 -6.95
C LYS A 90 -4.56 4.14 -7.70
N ASP A 91 -4.71 5.22 -6.93
CA ASP A 91 -4.96 6.56 -7.43
C ASP A 91 -4.16 7.58 -6.59
N PRO A 92 -2.83 7.63 -6.79
CA PRO A 92 -1.94 8.37 -5.91
C PRO A 92 -2.18 9.87 -5.95
N GLU A 93 -2.55 10.46 -7.10
CA GLU A 93 -2.72 11.91 -7.23
C GLU A 93 -3.94 12.40 -6.42
N ASP A 94 -5.12 11.85 -6.66
CA ASP A 94 -6.35 12.28 -5.97
C ASP A 94 -6.32 11.94 -4.47
N GLN A 95 -5.73 10.79 -4.12
CA GLN A 95 -5.63 10.37 -2.72
C GLN A 95 -4.55 11.12 -1.94
N PHE A 96 -3.41 11.43 -2.56
CA PHE A 96 -2.37 12.27 -1.94
C PHE A 96 -2.89 13.67 -1.64
N VAL A 97 -3.58 14.31 -2.59
CA VAL A 97 -4.20 15.63 -2.38
C VAL A 97 -5.20 15.58 -1.23
N THR A 98 -6.04 14.53 -1.19
CA THR A 98 -7.02 14.34 -0.11
C THR A 98 -6.34 14.15 1.25
N LEU A 99 -5.28 13.35 1.31
CA LEU A 99 -4.53 13.06 2.54
C LEU A 99 -3.77 14.30 3.04
N ALA A 100 -3.06 14.99 2.14
CA ALA A 100 -2.31 16.21 2.45
C ALA A 100 -3.25 17.28 3.03
N ARG A 101 -4.42 17.48 2.41
CA ARG A 101 -5.44 18.42 2.92
C ARG A 101 -5.84 18.09 4.36
N ARG A 102 -6.12 16.83 4.67
CA ARG A 102 -6.48 16.40 6.04
C ARG A 102 -5.36 16.64 7.05
N VAL A 103 -4.10 16.41 6.66
CA VAL A 103 -2.93 16.65 7.54
C VAL A 103 -2.79 18.13 7.83
N TYR A 104 -2.92 18.99 6.82
CA TYR A 104 -2.86 20.45 7.01
C TYR A 104 -4.02 20.99 7.85
N GLU A 105 -5.23 20.42 7.72
CA GLU A 105 -6.41 20.82 8.51
C GLU A 105 -6.37 20.34 9.97
N ALA A 106 -5.52 19.34 10.28
CA ALA A 106 -5.36 18.79 11.63
C ALA A 106 -4.25 19.48 12.45
N GLN A 107 -3.52 20.42 11.85
CA GLN A 107 -2.49 21.27 12.50
C GLN A 107 -3.08 22.60 12.94
#